data_AF-A0A518FMJ7-F1
#
_entry.id   AF-A0A518FMJ7-F1
#
_cell.length_a   1.000
_cell.length_b   1.000
_cell.length_c   1.000
_cell.angle_alpha   90.00
_cell.angle_beta   90.00
_cell.angle_gamma   90.00
#
_symmetry.space_group_name_H-M   'P 1'
#
loop_
_entity.id
_entity.type
_entity.pdbx_description
1 polymer ?
#
loop_
_entity_poly.entity_id
_entity_poly.type
_entity_poly.pdbx_seq_one_letter_code
_entity_poly.pdbx_strand_id
1 'polypeptide(L)'
;MNLFVKQFAALATAVTVSFSASLSYSADQKNIVETAVEAGLFKTLATALKEAELVSALQGKGPFTVFAPTDAAFKKLPEGTLKTLLKPENKSKLAAILTYHVVPGNVTAAEVTQLSGAKTLNGQRVDIMTKDGKVMVDGATVVKADIKCSNGIIHVIDAVLMPPKEKKLTASEACHKIREAVAQGASLYNCGHYHQTATLYRKTMQNVLTGVEEMPSEVSTQMRQALAHSKNMHCASQQAWTLRNALDHAYARMSAL
;
A
#
# COMPACT_ATOMS: atom_id res chain seq x y z
N MET A 1 -71.09 -47.14 -54.75
CA MET A 1 -69.90 -46.46 -55.32
C MET A 1 -69.51 -45.34 -54.35
N ASN A 2 -68.25 -45.33 -53.92
CA ASN A 2 -67.58 -44.36 -53.03
C ASN A 2 -67.89 -44.50 -51.52
N LEU A 3 -67.20 -45.40 -50.80
CA LEU A 3 -65.85 -45.33 -50.20
C LEU A 3 -65.73 -44.39 -48.97
N PHE A 4 -65.83 -45.08 -47.81
CA PHE A 4 -65.06 -44.93 -46.57
C PHE A 4 -65.03 -43.59 -45.81
N VAL A 5 -65.97 -43.50 -44.87
CA VAL A 5 -65.84 -42.79 -43.58
C VAL A 5 -65.13 -43.72 -42.59
N LYS A 6 -64.13 -43.22 -41.82
CA LYS A 6 -63.86 -43.52 -40.39
C LYS A 6 -62.49 -42.97 -39.89
N GLN A 7 -62.55 -41.82 -39.22
CA GLN A 7 -62.18 -41.61 -37.80
C GLN A 7 -60.89 -42.24 -37.25
N PHE A 8 -59.87 -41.42 -36.90
CA PHE A 8 -58.87 -41.63 -35.80
C PHE A 8 -58.23 -40.26 -35.46
N ALA A 9 -58.55 -39.66 -34.31
CA ALA A 9 -57.91 -39.83 -32.99
C ALA A 9 -56.62 -38.99 -32.83
N ALA A 10 -56.70 -37.99 -31.95
CA ALA A 10 -55.65 -37.08 -31.55
C ALA A 10 -54.48 -37.79 -30.87
N LEU A 11 -53.25 -37.41 -31.21
CA LEU A 11 -52.06 -37.76 -30.42
C LEU A 11 -51.23 -36.50 -30.18
N ALA A 12 -51.32 -35.98 -28.97
CA ALA A 12 -50.42 -34.95 -28.45
C ALA A 12 -49.04 -35.58 -28.22
N THR A 13 -48.06 -35.22 -29.05
CA THR A 13 -46.65 -35.55 -28.82
C THR A 13 -45.98 -34.38 -28.12
N ALA A 14 -45.77 -34.53 -26.82
CA ALA A 14 -44.97 -33.63 -26.01
C ALA A 14 -43.51 -33.71 -26.49
N VAL A 15 -43.02 -32.64 -27.14
CA VAL A 15 -41.60 -32.47 -27.43
C VAL A 15 -40.92 -32.12 -26.10
N THR A 16 -40.29 -33.12 -25.48
CA THR A 16 -39.40 -32.90 -24.34
C THR A 16 -38.14 -32.23 -24.88
N VAL A 17 -38.09 -30.90 -24.80
CA VAL A 17 -36.85 -30.15 -24.94
C VAL A 17 -35.98 -30.51 -23.74
N SER A 18 -35.04 -31.43 -23.95
CA SER A 18 -33.93 -31.63 -23.02
C SER A 18 -33.12 -30.34 -23.03
N PHE A 19 -33.47 -29.41 -22.14
CA PHE A 19 -32.59 -28.33 -21.74
C PHE A 19 -31.41 -29.00 -21.05
N SER A 20 -30.37 -29.32 -21.81
CA SER A 20 -29.06 -29.58 -21.27
C SER A 20 -28.71 -28.31 -20.50
N ALA A 21 -28.98 -28.32 -19.21
CA ALA A 21 -28.38 -27.40 -18.28
C ALA A 21 -26.88 -27.64 -18.42
N SER A 22 -26.23 -26.84 -19.27
CA SER A 22 -24.85 -26.51 -19.09
C SER A 22 -24.77 -26.04 -17.64
N LEU A 23 -24.39 -26.93 -16.74
CA LEU A 23 -23.81 -26.51 -15.48
C LEU A 23 -22.61 -25.69 -15.93
N SER A 24 -22.82 -24.37 -16.00
CA SER A 24 -21.78 -23.40 -15.83
C SER A 24 -21.15 -23.79 -14.50
N TYR A 25 -20.13 -24.63 -14.56
CA TYR A 25 -19.13 -24.76 -13.53
C TYR A 25 -18.48 -23.38 -13.48
N SER A 26 -19.16 -22.45 -12.81
CA SER A 26 -18.55 -21.27 -12.27
C SER A 26 -17.59 -21.85 -11.24
N ALA A 27 -16.39 -22.18 -11.72
CA ALA A 27 -15.31 -22.66 -10.91
C ALA A 27 -15.26 -21.72 -9.72
N ASP A 28 -15.53 -22.29 -8.55
CA ASP A 28 -15.52 -21.67 -7.23
C ASP A 28 -14.09 -21.17 -6.98
N GLN A 29 -13.74 -20.05 -7.61
CA GLN A 29 -12.51 -19.34 -7.32
C GLN A 29 -12.79 -18.63 -6.00
N LYS A 30 -12.39 -19.30 -4.92
CA LYS A 30 -12.45 -18.76 -3.57
C LYS A 30 -11.67 -17.45 -3.50
N ASN A 31 -12.18 -16.51 -2.71
CA ASN A 31 -11.50 -15.22 -2.51
C ASN A 31 -10.15 -15.44 -1.81
N ILE A 32 -9.20 -14.50 -1.96
CA ILE A 32 -7.89 -14.54 -1.29
C ILE A 32 -8.00 -14.92 0.19
N VAL A 33 -9.00 -14.36 0.89
CA VAL A 33 -9.25 -14.62 2.32
C VAL A 33 -9.74 -16.06 2.56
N GLU A 34 -10.62 -16.58 1.72
CA GLU A 34 -11.15 -17.94 1.82
C GLU A 34 -10.09 -18.98 1.49
N THR A 35 -9.28 -18.76 0.44
CA THR A 35 -8.13 -19.60 0.11
C THR A 35 -7.11 -19.63 1.26
N ALA A 36 -6.88 -18.49 1.91
CA ALA A 36 -5.98 -18.41 3.07
C ALA A 36 -6.53 -19.16 4.29
N VAL A 37 -7.83 -19.07 4.56
CA VAL A 37 -8.48 -19.77 5.67
C VAL A 37 -8.52 -21.29 5.44
N GLU A 38 -8.83 -21.73 4.22
CA GLU A 38 -8.91 -23.15 3.86
C GLU A 38 -7.54 -23.84 3.86
N ALA A 39 -6.49 -23.14 3.43
CA ALA A 39 -5.14 -23.69 3.44
C ALA A 39 -4.61 -23.98 4.86
N GLY A 40 -5.25 -23.46 5.92
CA GLY A 40 -4.94 -23.76 7.32
C GLY A 40 -3.57 -23.30 7.83
N LEU A 41 -2.71 -22.81 6.93
CA LEU A 41 -1.32 -22.38 7.13
C LEU A 41 -1.15 -20.85 7.30
N PHE A 42 -2.27 -20.10 7.26
CA PHE A 42 -2.31 -18.64 7.30
C PHE A 42 -3.17 -18.10 8.45
N LYS A 43 -3.31 -18.85 9.54
CA LYS A 43 -4.18 -18.46 10.67
C LYS A 43 -3.74 -17.14 11.29
N THR A 44 -2.43 -16.93 11.46
CA THR A 44 -1.89 -15.68 12.00
C THR A 44 -2.17 -14.49 11.10
N LEU A 45 -2.08 -14.68 9.78
CA LEU A 45 -2.37 -13.64 8.79
C LEU A 45 -3.85 -13.27 8.78
N ALA A 46 -4.75 -14.26 8.85
CA ALA A 46 -6.19 -14.01 8.92
C ALA A 46 -6.59 -13.22 10.18
N THR A 47 -5.98 -13.53 11.33
CA THR A 47 -6.18 -12.74 12.56
C THR A 47 -5.64 -11.31 12.39
N ALA A 48 -4.44 -11.15 11.84
CA ALA A 48 -3.87 -9.83 11.59
C ALA A 48 -4.73 -8.97 10.64
N LEU A 49 -5.30 -9.56 9.59
CA LEU A 49 -6.21 -8.88 8.66
C LEU A 49 -7.50 -8.41 9.35
N LYS A 50 -8.05 -9.21 10.26
CA LYS A 50 -9.23 -8.84 11.07
C LYS A 50 -8.90 -7.67 12.00
N GLU A 51 -7.79 -7.73 12.72
CA GLU A 51 -7.35 -6.68 13.65
C GLU A 51 -7.02 -5.35 12.95
N ALA A 52 -6.52 -5.43 11.70
CA ALA A 52 -6.20 -4.27 10.88
C ALA A 52 -7.38 -3.74 10.05
N GLU A 53 -8.56 -4.38 10.13
CA GLU A 53 -9.77 -4.02 9.36
C GLU A 53 -9.56 -3.95 7.84
N LEU A 54 -8.52 -4.62 7.32
CA LEU A 54 -8.15 -4.60 5.90
C LEU A 54 -8.86 -5.68 5.06
N VAL A 55 -9.67 -6.54 5.70
CA VAL A 55 -10.43 -7.60 5.04
C VAL A 55 -11.30 -7.03 3.91
N SER A 56 -12.00 -5.92 4.16
CA SER A 56 -12.88 -5.28 3.18
C SER A 56 -12.13 -4.69 1.99
N ALA A 57 -10.90 -4.19 2.21
CA ALA A 57 -10.05 -3.64 1.14
C ALA A 57 -9.53 -4.74 0.20
N LEU A 58 -9.18 -5.90 0.77
CA LEU A 58 -8.68 -7.06 0.00
C LEU A 58 -9.79 -7.89 -0.65
N GLN A 59 -11.05 -7.70 -0.26
CA GLN A 59 -12.22 -8.26 -0.94
C GLN A 59 -12.68 -7.43 -2.15
N GLY A 60 -12.00 -6.33 -2.47
CA GLY A 60 -12.32 -5.50 -3.64
C GLY A 60 -12.20 -6.25 -4.97
N LYS A 61 -12.93 -5.79 -6.00
CA LYS A 61 -12.97 -6.38 -7.36
C LYS A 61 -11.67 -6.25 -8.20
N GLY A 62 -10.60 -5.70 -7.63
CA GLY A 62 -9.34 -5.49 -8.36
C GLY A 62 -8.47 -6.74 -8.37
N PRO A 63 -7.59 -6.93 -9.37
CA PRO A 63 -6.54 -7.93 -9.29
C PRO A 63 -5.52 -7.50 -8.24
N PHE A 64 -5.33 -8.31 -7.21
CA PHE A 64 -4.32 -8.11 -6.18
C PHE A 64 -3.31 -9.26 -6.16
N THR A 65 -2.04 -8.92 -6.11
CA THR A 65 -0.98 -9.89 -5.85
C THR A 65 -0.61 -9.82 -4.37
N VAL A 66 -0.87 -10.89 -3.63
CA VAL A 66 -0.65 -10.94 -2.18
C VAL A 66 0.50 -11.89 -1.86
N PHE A 67 1.52 -11.36 -1.22
CA PHE A 67 2.62 -12.15 -0.67
C PHE A 67 2.22 -12.64 0.73
N ALA A 68 1.82 -13.90 0.85
CA ALA A 68 1.33 -14.47 2.10
C ALA A 68 2.44 -15.25 2.83
N PRO A 69 2.97 -14.74 3.96
CA PRO A 69 3.87 -15.52 4.80
C PRO A 69 3.16 -16.71 5.46
N THR A 70 3.85 -17.84 5.52
CA THR A 70 3.38 -19.02 6.26
C THR A 70 3.47 -18.81 7.78
N ASP A 71 2.72 -19.60 8.56
CA ASP A 71 2.89 -19.61 10.02
C ASP A 71 4.35 -19.94 10.46
N ALA A 72 5.11 -20.66 9.63
CA ALA A 72 6.54 -20.91 9.86
C ALA A 72 7.39 -19.65 9.68
N ALA A 73 7.06 -18.80 8.70
CA ALA A 73 7.70 -17.50 8.51
C ALA A 73 7.49 -16.58 9.73
N PHE A 74 6.28 -16.61 10.30
CA PHE A 74 5.97 -15.89 11.54
C PHE A 74 6.76 -16.41 12.75
N LYS A 75 7.01 -17.72 12.84
CA LYS A 75 7.85 -18.33 13.89
C LYS A 75 9.34 -18.00 13.76
N LYS A 76 9.84 -17.68 12.56
CA LYS A 76 11.23 -17.23 12.36
C LYS A 76 11.48 -15.82 12.91
N LEU A 77 10.44 -15.03 13.16
CA LEU A 77 10.60 -13.71 13.75
C LEU A 77 10.97 -13.83 15.24
N PRO A 78 11.85 -12.95 15.76
CA PRO A 78 12.22 -12.97 17.16
C PRO A 78 10.99 -12.81 18.06
N GLU A 79 10.96 -13.61 19.13
CA GLU A 79 9.84 -13.65 20.07
C GLU A 79 9.54 -12.25 20.61
N GLY A 80 8.27 -11.85 20.57
CA GLY A 80 7.81 -10.52 21.01
C GLY A 80 7.56 -9.52 19.88
N THR A 81 8.14 -9.71 18.69
CA THR A 81 7.88 -8.83 17.53
C THR A 81 6.41 -8.89 17.13
N LEU A 82 5.85 -10.10 16.98
CA LEU A 82 4.44 -10.27 16.64
C LEU A 82 3.50 -9.80 17.74
N LYS A 83 3.83 -10.08 19.00
CA LYS A 83 3.04 -9.58 20.14
C LYS A 83 3.00 -8.06 20.14
N THR A 84 4.11 -7.41 19.79
CA THR A 84 4.19 -5.95 19.68
C THR A 84 3.36 -5.44 18.50
N LEU A 85 3.46 -6.08 17.33
CA LEU A 85 2.70 -5.71 16.14
C LEU A 85 1.18 -5.90 16.28
N LEU A 86 0.75 -6.87 17.09
CA LEU A 86 -0.66 -7.13 17.40
C LEU A 86 -1.22 -6.22 18.50
N LYS A 87 -0.41 -5.35 19.13
CA LYS A 87 -0.93 -4.37 20.09
C LYS A 87 -1.82 -3.34 19.40
N PRO A 88 -2.90 -2.88 20.05
CA PRO A 88 -3.78 -1.85 19.49
C PRO A 88 -3.03 -0.54 19.16
N GLU A 89 -1.99 -0.21 19.93
CA GLU A 89 -1.11 0.94 19.69
C GLU A 89 -0.34 0.85 18.36
N ASN A 90 -0.13 -0.36 17.84
CA ASN A 90 0.62 -0.60 16.60
C ASN A 90 -0.27 -0.94 15.41
N LYS A 91 -1.59 -0.72 15.49
CA LYS A 91 -2.53 -0.94 14.38
C LYS A 91 -2.10 -0.26 13.07
N SER A 92 -1.58 0.97 13.15
CA SER A 92 -1.05 1.68 11.98
C SER A 92 0.15 0.96 11.35
N LYS A 93 1.06 0.42 12.18
CA LYS A 93 2.20 -0.37 11.70
C LYS A 93 1.74 -1.70 11.10
N LEU A 94 0.76 -2.36 11.72
CA LEU A 94 0.18 -3.59 11.21
C LEU A 94 -0.47 -3.36 9.83
N ALA A 95 -1.25 -2.29 9.68
CA ALA A 95 -1.84 -1.90 8.41
C ALA A 95 -0.76 -1.60 7.34
N ALA A 96 0.32 -0.92 7.70
CA ALA A 96 1.45 -0.67 6.81
C ALA A 96 2.16 -1.96 6.38
N ILE A 97 2.37 -2.91 7.30
CA ILE A 97 2.96 -4.22 6.97
C ILE A 97 2.04 -5.00 6.03
N LEU A 98 0.74 -5.04 6.31
CA LEU A 98 -0.22 -5.77 5.49
C LEU A 98 -0.36 -5.16 4.09
N THR A 99 -0.40 -3.83 3.98
CA THR A 99 -0.42 -3.15 2.67
C THR A 99 0.91 -3.27 1.92
N TYR A 100 2.03 -3.52 2.60
CA TYR A 100 3.32 -3.81 1.97
C TYR A 100 3.37 -5.19 1.32
N HIS A 101 2.65 -6.17 1.89
CA HIS A 101 2.52 -7.50 1.28
C HIS A 101 1.57 -7.54 0.07
N VAL A 102 0.91 -6.43 -0.24
CA VAL A 102 -0.12 -6.36 -1.29
C VAL A 102 0.36 -5.44 -2.40
N VAL A 103 0.46 -6.00 -3.60
CA VAL A 103 0.77 -5.27 -4.82
C VAL A 103 -0.51 -5.16 -5.66
N PRO A 104 -0.94 -3.93 -6.01
CA PRO A 104 -2.04 -3.75 -6.94
C PRO A 104 -1.62 -4.24 -8.34
N GLY A 105 -2.47 -5.02 -8.98
CA GLY A 105 -2.20 -5.63 -10.27
C GLY A 105 -2.02 -7.14 -10.16
N ASN A 106 -2.12 -7.80 -11.31
CA ASN A 106 -1.85 -9.21 -11.45
C ASN A 106 -0.39 -9.37 -11.88
N VAL A 107 0.48 -9.80 -10.97
CA VAL A 107 1.89 -10.04 -11.28
C VAL A 107 2.16 -11.52 -11.09
N THR A 108 2.24 -12.22 -12.23
CA THR A 108 2.55 -13.65 -12.27
C THR A 108 4.03 -13.89 -11.97
N ALA A 109 4.42 -15.08 -11.51
CA ALA A 109 5.82 -15.39 -11.24
C ALA A 109 6.73 -15.10 -12.45
N ALA A 110 6.25 -15.35 -13.67
CA ALA A 110 6.97 -15.03 -14.90
C ALA A 110 7.25 -13.53 -15.05
N GLU A 111 6.27 -12.67 -14.80
CA GLU A 111 6.45 -11.21 -14.83
C GLU A 111 7.29 -10.72 -13.64
N VAL A 112 7.10 -11.33 -12.47
CA VAL A 112 7.90 -11.07 -11.26
C VAL A 112 9.39 -11.32 -11.56
N THR A 113 9.77 -12.36 -12.30
CA THR A 113 11.19 -12.61 -12.65
C THR A 113 11.79 -11.57 -13.60
N GLN A 114 10.97 -10.86 -14.37
CA GLN A 114 11.42 -9.81 -15.30
C GLN A 114 11.46 -8.42 -14.66
N LEU A 115 10.78 -8.24 -13.53
CA LEU A 115 10.70 -6.99 -12.80
C LEU A 115 11.80 -6.93 -11.72
N SER A 116 12.50 -5.80 -11.64
CA SER A 116 13.43 -5.52 -10.54
C SER A 116 12.72 -5.11 -9.24
N GLY A 117 11.41 -4.84 -9.30
CA GLY A 117 10.62 -4.47 -8.13
C GLY A 117 9.25 -3.92 -8.50
N ALA A 118 8.31 -3.97 -7.55
CA ALA A 118 6.92 -3.56 -7.72
C ALA A 118 6.47 -2.56 -6.64
N LYS A 119 5.55 -1.65 -6.98
CA LYS A 119 5.00 -0.69 -6.02
C LYS A 119 3.84 -1.33 -5.26
N THR A 120 3.87 -1.26 -3.94
CA THR A 120 2.83 -1.83 -3.05
C THR A 120 1.68 -0.86 -2.81
N LEU A 121 0.60 -1.34 -2.18
CA LEU A 121 -0.48 -0.49 -1.67
C LEU A 121 0.00 0.47 -0.57
N ASN A 122 1.08 0.14 0.13
CA ASN A 122 1.74 1.04 1.08
C ASN A 122 2.51 2.18 0.38
N GLY A 123 2.54 2.21 -0.95
CA GLY A 123 3.25 3.22 -1.74
C GLY A 123 4.77 3.03 -1.80
N GLN A 124 5.33 2.15 -0.96
CA GLN A 124 6.72 1.72 -0.98
C GLN A 124 6.95 0.68 -2.09
N ARG A 125 8.18 0.62 -2.61
CA ARG A 125 8.61 -0.39 -3.59
C ARG A 125 9.12 -1.63 -2.86
N VAL A 126 8.71 -2.81 -3.31
CA VAL A 126 9.39 -4.08 -2.96
C VAL A 126 10.40 -4.39 -4.04
N ASP A 127 11.59 -4.82 -3.63
CA ASP A 127 12.59 -5.30 -4.57
C ASP A 127 12.35 -6.77 -4.86
N ILE A 128 12.44 -7.13 -6.14
CA ILE A 128 12.18 -8.48 -6.62
C ILE A 128 13.43 -8.91 -7.37
N MET A 129 13.95 -10.08 -7.00
CA MET A 129 15.13 -10.65 -7.64
C MET A 129 14.94 -12.15 -7.82
N THR A 130 15.53 -12.68 -8.88
CA THR A 130 15.58 -14.13 -9.10
C THR A 130 16.99 -14.60 -8.80
N LYS A 131 17.13 -15.50 -7.83
CA LYS A 131 18.41 -16.11 -7.45
C LYS A 131 18.28 -17.63 -7.49
N ASP A 132 19.17 -18.28 -8.22
CA ASP A 132 19.21 -19.75 -8.34
C ASP A 132 17.87 -20.37 -8.83
N GLY A 133 17.18 -19.68 -9.75
CA GLY A 133 15.87 -20.10 -10.25
C GLY A 133 14.71 -19.93 -9.26
N LYS A 134 14.95 -19.30 -8.10
CA LYS A 134 13.93 -18.96 -7.10
C LYS A 134 13.67 -17.46 -7.09
N VAL A 135 12.40 -17.11 -7.00
CA VAL A 135 11.95 -15.73 -6.84
C VAL A 135 12.14 -15.32 -5.37
N MET A 136 12.81 -14.18 -5.16
CA MET A 136 12.97 -13.55 -3.86
C MET A 136 12.34 -12.15 -3.90
N VAL A 137 11.61 -11.81 -2.83
CA VAL A 137 10.95 -10.51 -2.64
C VAL A 137 11.49 -9.92 -1.36
N ASP A 138 12.25 -8.83 -1.46
CA ASP A 138 12.89 -8.11 -0.35
C ASP A 138 13.60 -9.05 0.65
N GLY A 139 14.32 -10.04 0.11
CA GLY A 139 15.05 -11.06 0.89
C GLY A 139 14.23 -12.29 1.31
N ALA A 140 12.90 -12.28 1.18
CA ALA A 140 12.04 -13.45 1.41
C ALA A 140 11.97 -14.34 0.16
N THR A 141 12.06 -15.66 0.33
CA THR A 141 11.98 -16.60 -0.79
C THR A 141 10.53 -17.04 -1.01
N VAL A 142 10.07 -17.02 -2.27
CA VAL A 142 8.76 -17.56 -2.65
C VAL A 142 8.84 -19.09 -2.64
N VAL A 143 8.10 -19.72 -1.72
CA VAL A 143 8.00 -21.18 -1.57
C VAL A 143 7.02 -21.78 -2.57
N LYS A 144 5.89 -21.09 -2.79
CA LYS A 144 4.85 -21.50 -3.72
C LYS A 144 4.27 -20.27 -4.41
N ALA A 145 4.44 -20.19 -5.73
CA ALA A 145 3.96 -19.06 -6.53
C ALA A 145 2.67 -19.40 -7.28
N ASP A 146 2.03 -18.39 -7.85
CA ASP A 146 0.92 -18.49 -8.82
C ASP A 146 -0.33 -19.22 -8.31
N ILE A 147 -0.69 -19.04 -7.04
CA ILE A 147 -1.98 -19.53 -6.52
C ILE A 147 -3.07 -18.58 -7.00
N LYS A 148 -3.86 -19.03 -7.98
CA LYS A 148 -4.98 -18.25 -8.54
C LYS A 148 -6.14 -18.18 -7.56
N CYS A 149 -6.63 -16.96 -7.35
CA CYS A 149 -7.84 -16.64 -6.60
C CYS A 149 -8.78 -15.80 -7.50
N SER A 150 -10.05 -15.68 -7.12
CA SER A 150 -11.04 -14.87 -7.87
C SER A 150 -10.65 -13.40 -8.05
N ASN A 151 -9.94 -12.84 -7.07
CA ASN A 151 -9.53 -11.45 -7.00
C ASN A 151 -8.01 -11.26 -7.10
N GLY A 152 -7.27 -12.25 -7.63
CA GLY A 152 -5.85 -12.08 -7.94
C GLY A 152 -4.98 -13.33 -7.73
N ILE A 153 -3.74 -13.13 -7.28
CA ILE A 153 -2.74 -14.19 -7.11
C ILE A 153 -2.15 -14.14 -5.70
N ILE A 154 -2.00 -15.31 -5.07
CA ILE A 154 -1.25 -15.46 -3.83
C ILE A 154 0.13 -16.08 -4.14
N HIS A 155 1.17 -15.45 -3.62
CA HIS A 155 2.53 -15.99 -3.57
C HIS A 155 2.90 -16.28 -2.12
N VAL A 156 3.21 -17.53 -1.82
CA VAL A 156 3.57 -17.97 -0.48
C VAL A 156 5.05 -17.72 -0.24
N ILE A 157 5.38 -17.00 0.82
CA ILE A 157 6.75 -16.64 1.19
C ILE A 157 7.19 -17.27 2.52
N ASP A 158 8.50 -17.47 2.69
CA ASP A 158 9.10 -18.12 3.86
C ASP A 158 9.57 -17.16 4.97
N ALA A 159 9.44 -15.85 4.75
CA ALA A 159 9.74 -14.79 5.69
C ALA A 159 8.66 -13.68 5.62
N VAL A 160 8.49 -12.91 6.70
CA VAL A 160 7.56 -11.77 6.72
C VAL A 160 8.25 -10.54 6.15
N LEU A 161 7.63 -9.88 5.18
CA LEU A 161 8.15 -8.63 4.63
C LEU A 161 7.94 -7.50 5.64
N MET A 162 9.04 -6.92 6.11
CA MET A 162 8.98 -5.75 6.94
C MET A 162 9.18 -4.54 6.02
N PRO A 163 8.17 -3.65 5.87
CA PRO A 163 8.38 -2.43 5.13
C PRO A 163 9.60 -1.74 5.75
N PRO A 164 10.58 -1.27 4.96
CA PRO A 164 11.61 -0.41 5.49
C PRO A 164 10.87 0.70 6.25
N LYS A 165 11.27 0.94 7.52
CA LYS A 165 10.74 2.06 8.31
C LYS A 165 10.64 3.20 7.33
N GLU A 166 9.43 3.74 7.12
CA GLU A 166 9.28 4.94 6.31
C GLU A 166 10.43 5.84 6.74
N LYS A 167 11.27 6.27 5.80
CA LYS A 167 12.24 7.35 6.07
C LYS A 167 11.40 8.60 6.33
N LYS A 168 10.66 8.58 7.43
CA LYS A 168 10.16 9.75 8.11
C LYS A 168 11.43 10.47 8.51
N LEU A 169 11.51 11.69 8.01
CA LEU A 169 12.63 12.58 8.22
C LEU A 169 12.95 12.59 9.71
N THR A 170 14.12 12.11 10.07
CA THR A 170 14.63 12.33 11.43
C THR A 170 14.76 13.83 11.67
N ALA A 171 14.79 14.27 12.93
CA ALA A 171 15.02 15.68 13.24
C ALA A 171 16.30 16.21 12.55
N SER A 172 17.36 15.40 12.50
CA SER A 172 18.62 15.75 11.83
C SER A 172 18.49 15.90 10.30
N GLU A 173 17.76 15.00 9.64
CA GLU A 173 17.55 15.05 8.19
C GLU A 173 16.61 16.21 7.81
N ALA A 174 15.61 16.50 8.64
CA ALA A 174 14.77 17.68 8.48
C ALA A 174 15.61 18.96 8.62
N CYS A 175 16.46 19.05 9.64
CA CYS A 175 17.41 20.15 9.80
C CYS A 175 18.32 20.32 8.56
N HIS A 176 18.82 19.22 7.99
CA HIS A 176 19.61 19.26 6.77
C HIS A 176 18.82 19.86 5.59
N LYS A 177 17.60 19.37 5.34
CA LYS A 177 16.72 19.88 4.27
C LYS A 177 16.33 21.34 4.48
N ILE A 178 16.10 21.75 5.73
CA ILE A 178 15.83 23.15 6.07
C ILE A 178 17.03 24.00 5.69
N ARG A 179 18.24 23.63 6.13
CA ARG A 179 19.48 24.38 5.85
C ARG A 179 19.75 24.49 4.34
N GLU A 180 19.55 23.41 3.60
CA GLU A 180 19.71 23.39 2.15
C GLU A 180 18.72 24.34 1.46
N ALA A 181 17.43 24.24 1.80
CA ALA A 181 16.40 25.12 1.23
C ALA A 181 16.66 26.58 1.58
N VAL A 182 17.12 26.86 2.81
CA VAL A 182 17.57 28.15 3.31
C VAL A 182 18.71 28.74 2.47
N ALA A 183 19.71 27.94 2.13
CA ALA A 183 20.84 28.37 1.30
C ALA A 183 20.41 28.66 -0.14
N GLN A 184 19.65 27.75 -0.75
CA GLN A 184 19.10 27.92 -2.10
C GLN A 184 18.17 29.14 -2.18
N GLY A 185 17.30 29.30 -1.19
CA GLY A 185 16.37 30.41 -1.12
C GLY A 185 17.06 31.76 -0.91
N ALA A 186 18.15 31.83 -0.13
CA ALA A 186 18.93 33.05 0.02
C ALA A 186 19.55 33.50 -1.32
N SER A 187 20.08 32.56 -2.11
CA SER A 187 20.59 32.86 -3.45
C SER A 187 19.49 33.39 -4.37
N LEU A 188 18.33 32.73 -4.41
CA LEU A 188 17.19 33.17 -5.22
C LEU A 188 16.68 34.55 -4.81
N TYR A 189 16.61 34.82 -3.50
CA TYR A 189 16.17 36.10 -2.95
C TYR A 189 17.10 37.23 -3.39
N ASN A 190 18.42 37.04 -3.29
CA ASN A 190 19.41 38.03 -3.71
C ASN A 190 19.39 38.27 -5.23
N CYS A 191 18.96 37.30 -6.02
CA CYS A 191 18.72 37.45 -7.46
C CYS A 191 17.34 38.05 -7.79
N GLY A 192 16.57 38.55 -6.81
CA GLY A 192 15.24 39.15 -7.03
C GLY A 192 14.09 38.16 -7.26
N HIS A 193 14.34 36.84 -7.13
CA HIS A 193 13.34 35.81 -7.38
C HIS A 193 12.50 35.51 -6.13
N TYR A 194 11.80 36.54 -5.62
CA TYR A 194 11.06 36.46 -4.35
C TYR A 194 9.93 35.42 -4.36
N HIS A 195 9.18 35.31 -5.46
CA HIS A 195 8.07 34.35 -5.58
C HIS A 195 8.57 32.89 -5.58
N GLN A 196 9.67 32.62 -6.29
CA GLN A 196 10.29 31.29 -6.30
C GLN A 196 10.85 30.95 -4.91
N THR A 197 11.47 31.92 -4.24
CA THR A 197 11.96 31.77 -2.86
C THR A 197 10.84 31.43 -1.89
N ALA A 198 9.73 32.16 -1.92
CA ALA A 198 8.56 31.89 -1.07
C ALA A 198 7.97 30.49 -1.34
N THR A 199 7.93 30.07 -2.60
CA THR A 199 7.44 28.75 -3.01
C THR A 199 8.36 27.63 -2.52
N LEU A 200 9.68 27.80 -2.63
CA LEU A 200 10.67 26.86 -2.11
C LEU A 200 10.49 26.67 -0.60
N TYR A 201 10.46 27.77 0.17
CA TYR A 201 10.30 27.70 1.62
C TYR A 201 8.96 27.07 2.03
N ARG A 202 7.87 27.41 1.35
CA ARG A 202 6.54 26.83 1.59
C ARG A 202 6.56 25.31 1.38
N LYS A 203 7.12 24.86 0.25
CA LYS A 203 7.23 23.44 -0.10
C LYS A 203 8.09 22.68 0.91
N THR A 204 9.25 23.23 1.27
CA THR A 204 10.11 22.63 2.30
C THR A 204 9.38 22.51 3.64
N MET A 205 8.69 23.56 4.07
CA MET A 205 7.93 23.57 5.32
C MET A 205 6.82 22.51 5.32
N GLN A 206 6.08 22.37 4.23
CA GLN A 206 5.07 21.32 4.07
C GLN A 206 5.69 19.92 4.13
N ASN A 207 6.80 19.70 3.42
CA ASN A 207 7.49 18.41 3.42
C ASN A 207 8.04 18.02 4.80
N VAL A 208 8.51 19.00 5.58
CA VAL A 208 8.97 18.76 6.96
C VAL A 208 7.78 18.46 7.87
N LEU A 209 6.69 19.22 7.78
CA LEU A 209 5.49 19.03 8.58
C LEU A 209 4.83 17.66 8.36
N THR A 210 4.85 17.13 7.13
CA THR A 210 4.27 15.81 6.81
C THR A 210 5.26 14.66 6.98
N GLY A 211 6.56 14.96 7.03
CA GLY A 211 7.62 13.96 6.99
C GLY A 211 8.24 13.59 8.33
N VAL A 212 8.11 14.41 9.38
CA VAL A 212 8.78 14.19 10.68
C VAL A 212 7.81 13.56 11.69
N GLU A 213 8.16 12.41 12.27
CA GLU A 213 7.30 11.64 13.20
C GLU A 213 7.30 12.21 14.64
N GLU A 214 8.44 12.73 15.09
CA GLU A 214 8.64 13.26 16.45
C GLU A 214 9.03 14.74 16.40
N MET A 215 8.16 15.57 15.83
CA MET A 215 8.35 17.02 15.84
C MET A 215 7.73 17.62 17.11
N PRO A 216 8.44 18.49 17.84
CA PRO A 216 7.84 19.23 18.95
C PRO A 216 6.56 19.95 18.51
N SER A 217 5.51 19.85 19.30
CA SER A 217 4.19 20.42 18.97
C SER A 217 4.27 21.93 18.71
N GLU A 218 5.12 22.64 19.46
CA GLU A 218 5.46 24.06 19.28
C GLU A 218 5.96 24.35 17.86
N VAL A 219 6.97 23.61 17.40
CA VAL A 219 7.58 23.79 16.06
C VAL A 219 6.54 23.54 14.96
N SER A 220 5.76 22.46 15.08
CA SER A 220 4.71 22.12 14.12
C SER A 220 3.62 23.19 14.04
N THR A 221 3.25 23.77 15.18
CA THR A 221 2.20 24.79 15.29
C THR A 221 2.67 26.10 14.64
N GLN A 222 3.90 26.52 14.95
CA GLN A 222 4.46 27.73 14.40
C GLN A 222 4.66 27.65 12.88
N MET A 223 5.14 26.51 12.36
CA MET A 223 5.24 26.30 10.92
C MET A 223 3.86 26.37 10.24
N ARG A 224 2.83 25.74 10.82
CA ARG A 224 1.45 25.84 10.29
C ARG A 224 0.91 27.27 10.32
N GLN A 225 1.15 28.01 11.40
CA GLN A 225 0.77 29.42 11.51
C GLN A 225 1.48 30.29 10.48
N ALA A 226 2.79 30.09 10.28
CA ALA A 226 3.56 30.82 9.27
C ALA A 226 3.05 30.53 7.84
N LEU A 227 2.71 29.27 7.53
CA LEU A 227 2.09 28.92 6.26
C LEU A 227 0.75 29.64 6.07
N ALA A 228 -0.11 29.62 7.08
CA ALA A 228 -1.41 30.29 7.04
C ALA A 228 -1.27 31.81 6.86
N HIS A 229 -0.38 32.44 7.63
CA HIS A 229 -0.12 33.87 7.56
C HIS A 229 0.45 34.27 6.19
N SER A 230 1.40 33.49 5.64
CA SER A 230 1.99 33.77 4.33
C SER A 230 0.97 33.79 3.18
N LYS A 231 -0.13 33.05 3.28
CA LYS A 231 -1.17 33.03 2.24
C LYS A 231 -1.94 34.34 2.16
N ASN A 232 -2.05 35.06 3.27
CA ASN A 232 -2.79 36.33 3.34
C ASN A 232 -1.91 37.54 2.98
N MET A 233 -0.62 37.32 2.68
CA MET A 233 0.30 38.40 2.31
C MET A 233 0.30 38.60 0.79
N HIS A 234 0.22 39.86 0.34
CA HIS A 234 0.27 40.18 -1.09
C HIS A 234 1.69 40.38 -1.65
N CYS A 235 2.69 40.54 -0.78
CA CYS A 235 4.07 40.77 -1.18
C CYS A 235 4.93 39.50 -1.08
N ALA A 236 5.54 39.08 -2.19
CA ALA A 236 6.34 37.85 -2.26
C ALA A 236 7.60 37.90 -1.38
N SER A 237 8.21 39.07 -1.18
CA SER A 237 9.38 39.21 -0.32
C SER A 237 9.01 39.06 1.17
N GLN A 238 7.85 39.59 1.59
CA GLN A 238 7.31 39.41 2.93
C GLN A 238 6.90 37.95 3.20
N GLN A 239 6.31 37.28 2.20
CA GLN A 239 6.02 35.85 2.27
C GLN A 239 7.31 35.05 2.48
N ALA A 240 8.33 35.30 1.66
CA ALA A 240 9.62 34.62 1.75
C ALA A 240 10.29 34.84 3.12
N TRP A 241 10.29 36.07 3.62
CA TRP A 241 10.89 36.39 4.92
C TRP A 241 10.14 35.74 6.10
N THR A 242 8.81 35.76 6.07
CA THR A 242 7.98 35.10 7.11
C THR A 242 8.23 33.60 7.16
N LEU A 243 8.25 32.95 5.99
CA LEU A 243 8.51 31.52 5.89
C LEU A 243 9.94 31.18 6.30
N ARG A 244 10.90 32.05 5.96
CA ARG A 244 12.29 31.91 6.37
C ARG A 244 12.45 31.93 7.89
N ASN A 245 11.89 32.92 8.56
CA ASN A 245 11.97 33.05 10.01
C ASN A 245 11.41 31.81 10.74
N ALA A 246 10.29 31.26 10.23
CA ALA A 246 9.72 30.04 10.79
C ALA A 246 10.60 28.79 10.53
N LEU A 247 11.26 28.69 9.38
CA LEU A 247 12.24 27.63 9.11
C LEU A 247 13.46 27.74 10.03
N ASP A 248 13.98 28.95 10.25
CA ASP A 248 15.13 29.18 11.13
C ASP A 248 14.79 28.82 12.60
N HIS A 249 13.60 29.18 13.09
CA HIS A 249 13.15 28.75 14.42
C HIS A 249 12.99 27.23 14.52
N ALA A 250 12.40 26.60 13.50
CA ALA A 250 12.26 25.14 13.44
C ALA A 250 13.64 24.46 13.49
N TYR A 251 14.61 24.95 12.72
CA TYR A 251 15.98 24.45 12.74
C TYR A 251 16.63 24.60 14.13
N ALA A 252 16.51 25.78 14.75
CA ALA A 252 17.10 26.03 16.07
C ALA A 252 16.55 25.08 17.15
N ARG A 253 15.25 24.76 17.10
CA ARG A 253 14.62 23.84 18.05
C ARG A 253 14.93 22.38 17.74
N MET A 254 14.92 21.99 16.47
CA MET A 254 15.13 20.61 16.05
C MET A 254 16.61 20.19 16.08
N SER A 255 17.55 21.13 15.97
CA SER A 255 18.99 20.85 16.12
C SER A 255 19.45 20.68 17.57
N ALA A 256 18.59 21.04 18.54
CA ALA A 256 18.84 20.85 19.97
C ALA A 256 18.31 19.50 20.51
N LEU A 257 17.69 18.68 19.64
CA LEU A 257 17.19 17.34 19.93
C LEU A 257 18.21 16.29 19.49
#